data_AF-A0A166AXU4-F1
#
_entry.id   AF-A0A166AXU4-F1
#
_cell.length_a   1.000
_cell.length_b   1.000
_cell.length_c   1.000
_cell.angle_alpha   90.00
_cell.angle_beta   90.00
_cell.angle_gamma   90.00
#
_symmetry.space_group_name_H-M   'P 1'
#
loop_
_entity.id
_entity.type
_entity.pdbx_description
1 polymer ?
#
loop_
_entity_poly.entity_id
_entity_poly.type
_entity_poly.pdbx_seq_one_letter_code
_entity_poly.pdbx_strand_id
1 'polypeptide(L)'
;MAISPYAFWSGVLAVLKAFVFLVGFVVISTPIEGIFARWRATYSPKVVQLEGAEEDANTKKVNNVFQMLGRVYKVEGVVGLYKGIMPNIIAFAAINIWTLVAHLAGLSIDDFIRLRWHFDSKVAFYLFEVFSRSVRVAVFVVPALIFTILYYRVVTTPLVLPVHKPVLALRLLFTPEELRAPWKLYTPALIATHAFPIAWTIEVLQRMQKILPPFDNSHTEYVWWRVVLAIVTITVALVVFPVLEVVKAKLSVQKIGATHTALPTEERETQPVVAEYPEEVVG
;
A
#
# COMPACT_ATOMS: atom_id res chain seq x y z
N MET A 1 -22.30 29.11 26.83
CA MET A 1 -23.25 28.81 25.73
C MET A 1 -23.61 27.33 25.86
N ALA A 2 -24.78 26.98 26.40
CA ALA A 2 -25.16 25.59 26.63
C ALA A 2 -25.59 24.95 25.30
N ILE A 3 -24.94 23.85 24.91
CA ILE A 3 -25.32 23.09 23.70
C ILE A 3 -26.74 22.56 23.94
N SER A 4 -27.67 22.81 23.01
CA SER A 4 -29.04 22.32 23.16
C SER A 4 -29.03 20.77 23.18
N PRO A 5 -29.88 20.13 24.01
CA PRO A 5 -29.91 18.66 24.10
C PRO A 5 -30.10 17.99 22.74
N TYR A 6 -30.89 18.60 21.86
CA TYR A 6 -31.11 18.12 20.49
C TYR A 6 -29.84 18.18 19.63
N ALA A 7 -29.04 19.25 19.72
CA ALA A 7 -27.78 19.37 18.99
C ALA A 7 -26.76 18.31 19.45
N PHE A 8 -26.69 18.04 20.76
CA PHE A 8 -25.85 16.98 21.31
C PHE A 8 -26.23 15.60 20.76
N TRP A 9 -27.50 15.20 20.87
CA TRP A 9 -27.97 13.90 20.39
C TRP A 9 -27.85 13.75 18.86
N SER A 10 -28.11 14.82 18.08
CA SER A 10 -27.86 14.79 16.64
C SER A 10 -26.39 14.59 16.29
N GLY A 11 -25.48 15.18 17.08
CA GLY A 11 -24.03 14.98 16.93
C GLY A 11 -23.63 13.54 17.22
N VAL A 12 -24.12 12.97 18.33
CA VAL A 12 -23.87 11.56 18.69
C VAL A 12 -24.35 10.62 17.59
N LEU A 13 -25.56 10.81 17.06
CA LEU A 13 -26.09 10.00 15.97
C LEU A 13 -25.26 10.16 14.67
N ALA A 14 -24.78 11.37 14.37
CA ALA A 14 -23.92 11.59 13.21
C ALA A 14 -22.58 10.84 13.34
N VAL A 15 -21.96 10.88 14.53
CA VAL A 15 -20.72 10.14 14.82
C VAL A 15 -20.95 8.63 14.70
N LEU A 16 -22.05 8.10 15.26
CA LEU A 16 -22.39 6.68 15.15
C LEU A 16 -22.60 6.26 13.69
N LYS A 17 -23.32 7.07 12.89
CA LYS A 17 -23.51 6.79 11.45
C LYS A 17 -22.18 6.79 10.70
N ALA A 18 -21.32 7.76 10.97
CA ALA A 18 -19.99 7.83 10.35
C ALA A 18 -19.13 6.62 10.74
N PHE A 19 -19.18 6.19 12.01
CA PHE A 19 -18.48 5.01 12.48
C PHE A 19 -18.99 3.72 11.82
N VAL A 20 -20.31 3.53 11.75
CA VAL A 20 -20.92 2.37 11.08
C VAL A 20 -20.56 2.35 9.59
N PHE A 21 -20.60 3.51 8.92
CA PHE A 21 -20.21 3.63 7.52
C PHE A 21 -18.73 3.27 7.33
N LEU A 22 -17.84 3.78 8.19
CA LEU A 22 -16.42 3.47 8.14
C LEU A 22 -16.14 1.97 8.33
N VAL A 23 -16.75 1.35 9.35
CA VAL A 23 -16.62 -0.09 9.59
C VAL A 23 -17.15 -0.89 8.41
N GLY A 24 -18.32 -0.54 7.88
CA GLY A 24 -18.90 -1.16 6.70
C GLY A 24 -17.97 -1.06 5.48
N PHE A 25 -17.40 0.13 5.25
CA PHE A 25 -16.43 0.35 4.17
C PHE A 25 -15.20 -0.55 4.30
N VAL A 26 -14.59 -0.61 5.50
CA VAL A 26 -13.41 -1.46 5.75
C VAL A 26 -13.73 -2.95 5.58
N VAL A 27 -14.89 -3.41 6.07
CA VAL A 27 -15.32 -4.81 5.93
C VAL A 27 -15.53 -5.20 4.47
N ILE A 28 -15.98 -4.27 3.64
CA ILE A 28 -16.21 -4.52 2.20
C ILE A 28 -14.90 -4.40 1.40
N SER A 29 -14.06 -3.40 1.69
CA SER A 29 -12.86 -3.11 0.90
C SER A 29 -11.73 -4.11 1.16
N THR A 30 -11.57 -4.58 2.40
CA THR A 30 -10.39 -5.36 2.80
C THR A 30 -10.25 -6.72 2.08
N PRO A 31 -11.32 -7.53 1.87
CA PRO A 31 -11.20 -8.73 1.06
C PRO A 31 -10.78 -8.42 -0.38
N ILE A 32 -11.35 -7.36 -0.97
CA ILE A 32 -11.09 -6.97 -2.35
C ILE A 32 -9.62 -6.59 -2.53
N GLU A 33 -9.11 -5.72 -1.66
CA GLU A 33 -7.71 -5.30 -1.66
C GLU A 33 -6.74 -6.46 -1.43
N GLY A 34 -7.08 -7.38 -0.51
CA GLY A 34 -6.28 -8.56 -0.22
C GLY A 34 -6.18 -9.51 -1.41
N ILE A 35 -7.29 -9.78 -2.10
CA ILE A 35 -7.32 -10.66 -3.28
C ILE A 35 -6.53 -10.02 -4.42
N PHE A 36 -6.69 -8.72 -4.66
CA PHE A 36 -5.89 -8.02 -5.67
C PHE A 36 -4.40 -8.06 -5.35
N ALA A 37 -4.01 -7.87 -4.09
CA ALA A 37 -2.61 -7.96 -3.67
C ALA A 37 -2.01 -9.35 -3.96
N ARG A 38 -2.74 -10.43 -3.63
CA ARG A 38 -2.32 -11.81 -3.96
C ARG A 38 -2.22 -12.03 -5.46
N TRP A 39 -3.22 -11.61 -6.22
CA TRP A 39 -3.24 -11.78 -7.67
C TRP A 39 -2.09 -11.04 -8.36
N ARG A 40 -1.79 -9.81 -7.92
CA ARG A 40 -0.63 -9.03 -8.41
C ARG A 40 0.70 -9.68 -8.04
N ALA A 41 0.82 -10.24 -6.84
CA ALA A 41 2.04 -10.93 -6.41
C ALA A 41 2.30 -12.21 -7.23
N THR A 42 1.24 -12.94 -7.64
CA THR A 42 1.34 -14.17 -8.45
C THR A 42 1.48 -13.89 -9.96
N TYR A 43 1.34 -12.64 -10.41
CA TYR A 43 1.42 -12.31 -11.84
C TYR A 43 2.80 -12.64 -12.42
N SER A 44 2.92 -13.57 -13.37
CA SER A 44 4.16 -13.80 -14.13
C SER A 44 4.02 -13.28 -15.56
N PRO A 45 4.86 -12.30 -16.01
CA PRO A 45 4.81 -11.80 -17.37
C PRO A 45 5.29 -12.88 -18.34
N LYS A 46 4.57 -13.06 -19.46
CA LYS A 46 4.89 -14.06 -20.50
C LYS A 46 6.30 -13.90 -21.10
N VAL A 47 6.88 -12.69 -21.01
CA VAL A 47 8.16 -12.33 -21.66
C VAL A 47 9.39 -12.77 -20.83
N VAL A 48 9.22 -13.06 -19.54
CA VAL A 48 10.30 -13.54 -18.64
C VAL A 48 10.10 -15.02 -18.33
N GLN A 49 9.60 -15.78 -19.31
CA GLN A 49 9.73 -17.23 -19.31
C GLN A 49 11.08 -17.50 -19.98
N LEU A 50 12.12 -17.71 -19.19
CA LEU A 50 13.39 -18.17 -19.72
C LEU A 50 13.14 -19.56 -20.33
N GLU A 51 13.50 -19.72 -21.60
CA GLU A 51 13.42 -20.98 -22.32
C GLU A 51 14.25 -22.03 -21.56
N GLY A 52 13.58 -22.92 -20.82
CA GLY A 52 14.22 -23.92 -19.95
C GLY A 52 14.09 -23.73 -18.43
N ALA A 53 13.44 -22.67 -17.95
CA ALA A 53 12.97 -22.65 -16.56
C ALA A 53 11.75 -23.55 -16.47
N GLU A 54 11.92 -24.77 -15.92
CA GLU A 54 10.82 -25.67 -15.60
C GLU A 54 9.71 -24.86 -14.93
N GLU A 55 8.57 -24.71 -15.62
CA GLU A 55 7.37 -24.23 -14.97
C GLU A 55 7.15 -25.19 -13.81
N ASP A 56 7.16 -24.68 -12.57
CA ASP A 56 6.67 -25.45 -11.43
C ASP A 56 5.26 -25.91 -11.79
N ALA A 57 5.13 -27.12 -12.34
CA ALA A 57 3.88 -27.68 -12.87
C ALA A 57 2.79 -27.74 -11.79
N ASN A 58 3.18 -27.60 -10.53
CA ASN A 58 2.33 -27.59 -9.36
C ASN A 58 1.71 -26.21 -9.04
N THR A 59 2.20 -25.11 -9.63
CA THR A 59 1.62 -23.77 -9.40
C THR A 59 0.60 -23.45 -10.48
N LYS A 60 -0.55 -24.12 -10.44
CA LYS A 60 -1.68 -23.87 -11.35
C LYS A 60 -1.97 -22.36 -11.41
N LYS A 61 -1.72 -21.75 -12.57
CA LYS A 61 -1.80 -20.30 -12.78
C LYS A 61 -3.20 -19.81 -12.45
N VAL A 62 -3.31 -18.95 -11.45
CA VAL A 62 -4.60 -18.33 -11.11
C VAL A 62 -4.86 -17.22 -12.11
N ASN A 63 -5.70 -17.51 -13.10
CA ASN A 63 -5.92 -16.62 -14.23
C ASN A 63 -6.82 -15.44 -13.88
N ASN A 64 -7.76 -15.63 -12.94
CA ASN A 64 -8.80 -14.65 -12.61
C ASN A 64 -8.83 -14.32 -11.11
N VAL A 65 -9.21 -13.08 -10.78
CA VAL A 65 -9.41 -12.60 -9.40
C VAL A 65 -10.44 -13.46 -8.64
N PHE A 66 -11.51 -13.90 -9.32
CA PHE A 66 -12.51 -14.79 -8.71
C PHE A 66 -11.98 -16.18 -8.39
N GLN A 67 -11.06 -16.72 -9.20
CA GLN A 67 -10.38 -17.98 -8.89
C GLN A 67 -9.46 -17.81 -7.68
N MET A 68 -8.79 -16.66 -7.55
CA MET A 68 -8.00 -16.33 -6.36
C MET A 68 -8.89 -16.25 -5.12
N LEU A 69 -10.04 -15.58 -5.20
CA LEU A 69 -11.01 -15.51 -4.11
C LEU A 69 -11.46 -16.90 -3.65
N GLY A 70 -11.89 -17.75 -4.59
CA GLY A 70 -12.31 -19.13 -4.29
C GLY A 70 -11.19 -19.96 -3.67
N ARG A 71 -9.95 -19.82 -4.15
CA ARG A 71 -8.77 -20.48 -3.59
C ARG A 71 -8.49 -20.04 -2.15
N VAL A 72 -8.50 -18.73 -1.88
CA VAL A 72 -8.27 -18.21 -0.52
C VAL A 72 -9.37 -18.68 0.42
N TYR A 73 -10.63 -18.62 0.00
CA TYR A 73 -11.75 -19.10 0.82
C TYR A 73 -11.64 -20.60 1.13
N LYS A 74 -11.23 -21.44 0.16
CA LYS A 74 -11.05 -22.88 0.35
C LYS A 74 -9.85 -23.22 1.25
N VAL A 75 -8.73 -22.51 1.11
CA VAL A 75 -7.47 -22.82 1.81
C VAL A 75 -7.41 -22.19 3.20
N GLU A 76 -7.84 -20.95 3.34
CA GLU A 76 -7.66 -20.14 4.55
C GLU A 76 -8.99 -19.79 5.25
N GLY A 77 -10.12 -20.09 4.62
CA GLY A 77 -11.44 -19.72 5.11
C GLY A 77 -11.71 -18.21 5.05
N VAL A 78 -12.76 -17.79 5.75
CA VAL A 78 -13.17 -16.38 5.85
C VAL A 78 -12.07 -15.52 6.50
N VAL A 79 -11.35 -16.07 7.48
CA VAL A 79 -10.28 -15.35 8.19
C VAL A 79 -9.14 -14.96 7.24
N GLY A 80 -8.86 -15.79 6.23
CA GLY A 80 -7.88 -15.51 5.18
C GLY A 80 -8.20 -14.29 4.31
N LEU A 81 -9.49 -14.00 4.10
CA LEU A 81 -9.96 -12.86 3.31
C LEU A 81 -9.71 -11.52 4.02
N TYR A 82 -9.70 -11.53 5.35
CA TYR A 82 -9.49 -10.34 6.17
C TYR A 82 -8.04 -10.21 6.67
N LYS A 83 -7.12 -11.05 6.20
CA LYS A 83 -5.68 -10.88 6.41
C LYS A 83 -5.24 -9.59 5.70
N GLY A 84 -4.95 -8.56 6.49
CA GLY A 84 -4.63 -7.22 5.99
C GLY A 84 -5.17 -6.11 6.90
N ILE A 85 -6.25 -6.37 7.64
CA ILE A 85 -6.81 -5.41 8.59
C ILE A 85 -5.77 -4.98 9.63
N MET A 86 -5.12 -5.94 10.28
CA MET A 86 -4.14 -5.66 11.35
C MET A 86 -2.97 -4.78 10.86
N PRO A 87 -2.21 -5.16 9.80
CA PRO A 87 -1.11 -4.31 9.34
C PRO A 87 -1.59 -2.93 8.88
N ASN A 88 -2.78 -2.81 8.28
CA ASN A 88 -3.34 -1.52 7.86
C ASN A 88 -3.69 -0.62 9.05
N ILE A 89 -4.31 -1.16 10.11
CA ILE A 89 -4.63 -0.39 11.33
C ILE A 89 -3.34 0.10 11.98
N ILE A 90 -2.32 -0.76 12.09
CA ILE A 90 -1.02 -0.39 12.67
C ILE A 90 -0.35 0.68 11.82
N ALA A 91 -0.34 0.53 10.49
CA ALA A 91 0.22 1.50 9.57
C ALA A 91 -0.46 2.87 9.69
N PHE A 92 -1.79 2.87 9.71
CA PHE A 92 -2.61 4.06 9.86
C PHE A 92 -2.35 4.75 11.21
N ALA A 93 -2.32 4.01 12.31
CA ALA A 93 -2.00 4.57 13.61
C ALA A 93 -0.58 5.15 13.64
N ALA A 94 0.41 4.41 13.14
CA ALA A 94 1.80 4.82 13.13
C ALA A 94 2.03 6.11 12.31
N ILE A 95 1.44 6.21 11.11
CA ILE A 95 1.61 7.39 10.27
C ILE A 95 0.92 8.63 10.88
N ASN A 96 -0.25 8.47 11.51
CA ASN A 96 -0.95 9.57 12.16
C ASN A 96 -0.22 10.03 13.44
N ILE A 97 0.29 9.09 14.25
CA ILE A 97 1.11 9.42 15.41
C ILE A 97 2.38 10.15 14.95
N TRP A 98 3.05 9.66 13.91
CA TRP A 98 4.22 10.32 13.34
C TRP A 98 3.91 11.75 12.88
N THR A 99 2.82 11.96 12.13
CA THR A 99 2.40 13.31 11.70
C THR A 99 2.08 14.21 12.88
N LEU A 100 1.41 13.69 13.91
CA LEU A 100 1.02 14.45 15.10
C LEU A 100 2.27 14.88 15.89
N VAL A 101 3.21 13.96 16.12
CA VAL A 101 4.47 14.25 16.82
C VAL A 101 5.29 15.27 16.04
N ALA A 102 5.40 15.13 14.71
CA ALA A 102 6.11 16.10 13.88
C ALA A 102 5.49 17.51 13.97
N HIS A 103 4.16 17.60 14.00
CA HIS A 103 3.45 18.87 14.16
C HIS A 103 3.66 19.47 15.56
N LEU A 104 3.48 18.67 16.62
CA LEU A 104 3.63 19.12 18.01
C LEU A 104 5.07 19.50 18.36
N ALA A 105 6.06 18.83 17.77
CA ALA A 105 7.48 19.14 17.98
C ALA A 105 7.93 20.44 17.26
N GLY A 106 7.04 21.14 16.56
CA GLY A 106 7.40 22.30 15.74
C GLY A 106 8.31 21.94 14.57
N LEU A 107 8.47 20.65 14.26
CA LEU A 107 9.21 20.12 13.11
C LEU A 107 8.36 20.12 11.85
N SER A 108 7.35 20.99 11.81
CA SER A 108 6.65 21.41 10.61
C SER A 108 7.72 21.79 9.58
N ILE A 109 7.96 20.89 8.63
CA ILE A 109 8.98 21.06 7.59
C ILE A 109 8.72 22.37 6.84
N ASP A 110 7.46 22.78 6.73
CA ASP A 110 7.06 24.02 6.06
C ASP A 110 7.51 25.28 6.81
N ASP A 111 7.42 25.31 8.14
CA ASP A 111 7.84 26.49 8.93
C ASP A 111 9.36 26.59 8.98
N PHE A 112 10.07 25.47 9.19
CA PHE A 112 11.54 25.46 9.21
C PHE A 112 12.14 25.93 7.88
N ILE A 113 11.59 25.45 6.76
CA ILE A 113 12.07 25.72 5.40
C ILE A 113 11.76 27.17 4.98
N ARG A 114 10.56 27.68 5.27
CA ARG A 114 10.16 29.05 4.90
C ARG A 114 10.81 30.12 5.78
N LEU A 115 11.02 29.85 7.06
CA LEU A 115 11.54 30.85 7.99
C LEU A 115 13.05 31.09 7.82
N ARG A 116 13.80 30.05 7.39
CA ARG A 116 15.27 30.11 7.35
C ARG A 116 15.85 30.56 6.00
N TRP A 117 15.08 30.45 4.91
CA TRP A 117 15.58 30.66 3.55
C TRP A 117 14.75 31.70 2.80
N HIS A 118 15.36 32.87 2.56
CA HIS A 118 14.79 33.91 1.71
C HIS A 118 15.50 33.88 0.36
N PHE A 119 14.73 33.88 -0.73
CA PHE A 119 15.27 33.85 -2.09
C PHE A 119 14.84 35.10 -2.84
N ASP A 120 15.81 35.86 -3.36
CA ASP A 120 15.54 37.06 -4.16
C ASP A 120 15.03 36.72 -5.56
N SER A 121 15.37 35.53 -6.08
CA SER A 121 14.92 35.09 -7.40
C SER A 121 13.71 34.16 -7.32
N LYS A 122 12.72 34.40 -8.19
CA LYS A 122 11.53 33.54 -8.34
C LYS A 122 11.88 32.10 -8.71
N VAL A 123 12.94 31.91 -9.49
CA VAL A 123 13.40 30.58 -9.91
C VAL A 123 14.00 29.80 -8.74
N ALA A 124 14.85 30.43 -7.93
CA ALA A 124 15.42 29.77 -6.74
C ALA A 124 14.33 29.42 -5.72
N PHE A 125 13.37 30.32 -5.50
CA PHE A 125 12.20 30.04 -4.66
C PHE A 125 11.42 28.82 -5.16
N TYR A 126 11.15 28.75 -6.46
CA TYR A 126 10.43 27.63 -7.05
C TYR A 126 11.18 26.29 -6.94
N LEU A 127 12.48 26.27 -7.26
CA LEU A 127 13.31 25.06 -7.12
C LEU A 127 13.35 24.58 -5.67
N PHE A 128 13.44 25.51 -4.73
CA PHE A 128 13.39 25.21 -3.30
C PHE A 128 12.01 24.71 -2.84
N GLU A 129 10.91 25.25 -3.37
CA GLU A 129 9.55 24.77 -3.11
C GLU A 129 9.39 23.31 -3.58
N VAL A 130 9.90 22.98 -4.78
CA VAL A 130 9.88 21.60 -5.31
C VAL A 130 10.76 20.66 -4.49
N PHE A 131 11.96 21.10 -4.11
CA PHE A 131 12.87 20.32 -3.27
C PHE A 131 12.25 20.03 -1.89
N SER A 132 11.72 21.06 -1.21
CA SER A 132 11.09 20.92 0.11
C SER A 132 9.87 20.00 0.10
N ARG A 133 9.04 20.05 -0.96
CA ARG A 133 7.95 19.09 -1.18
C ARG A 133 8.48 17.65 -1.31
N SER A 134 9.53 17.46 -2.07
CA SER A 134 10.15 16.14 -2.29
C SER A 134 10.71 15.56 -0.98
N VAL A 135 11.35 16.40 -0.16
CA VAL A 135 11.84 16.01 1.18
C VAL A 135 10.68 15.59 2.08
N ARG A 136 9.57 16.34 2.11
CA ARG A 136 8.38 15.95 2.88
C ARG A 136 7.88 14.57 2.47
N VAL A 137 7.71 14.33 1.17
CA VAL A 137 7.25 13.03 0.65
C VAL A 137 8.20 11.92 1.10
N ALA A 138 9.52 12.11 0.98
CA ALA A 138 10.49 11.11 1.41
C ALA A 138 10.39 10.76 2.90
N VAL A 139 10.21 11.76 3.78
CA VAL A 139 10.07 11.57 5.22
C VAL A 139 8.83 10.73 5.59
N PHE A 140 7.74 10.83 4.83
CA PHE A 140 6.54 10.02 5.06
C PHE A 140 6.58 8.65 4.36
N VAL A 141 7.18 8.57 3.18
CA VAL A 141 7.25 7.35 2.37
C VAL A 141 8.13 6.29 3.05
N VAL A 142 9.30 6.67 3.56
CA VAL A 142 10.25 5.69 4.11
C VAL A 142 9.63 4.91 5.29
N PRO A 143 9.01 5.54 6.30
CA PRO A 143 8.31 4.80 7.35
C PRO A 143 7.09 4.02 6.85
N ALA A 144 6.38 4.49 5.82
CA ALA A 144 5.22 3.79 5.27
C ALA A 144 5.59 2.49 4.52
N LEU A 145 6.82 2.40 4.00
CA LEU A 145 7.28 1.25 3.24
C LEU A 145 7.36 -0.03 4.07
N ILE A 146 7.80 0.04 5.33
CA ILE A 146 7.84 -1.17 6.18
C ILE A 146 6.45 -1.78 6.34
N PHE A 147 5.43 -0.94 6.49
CA PHE A 147 4.05 -1.37 6.60
C PHE A 147 3.51 -1.91 5.28
N THR A 148 3.93 -1.33 4.15
CA THR A 148 3.60 -1.86 2.82
C THR A 148 4.16 -3.27 2.63
N ILE A 149 5.42 -3.50 3.01
CA ILE A 149 6.06 -4.82 2.93
C ILE A 149 5.37 -5.81 3.85
N LEU A 150 5.10 -5.40 5.09
CA LEU A 150 4.35 -6.20 6.06
C LEU A 150 2.97 -6.59 5.52
N TYR A 151 2.23 -5.63 4.96
CA TYR A 151 0.92 -5.86 4.37
C TYR A 151 0.99 -6.94 3.29
N TYR A 152 1.85 -6.76 2.28
CA TYR A 152 1.96 -7.71 1.17
C TYR A 152 2.38 -9.11 1.63
N ARG A 153 3.27 -9.23 2.62
CA ARG A 153 3.72 -10.53 3.15
C ARG A 153 2.65 -11.21 4.00
N VAL A 154 1.94 -10.47 4.85
CA VAL A 154 0.82 -10.98 5.65
C VAL A 154 -0.30 -11.48 4.75
N VAL A 155 -0.64 -10.70 3.72
CA VAL A 155 -1.69 -11.02 2.77
C VAL A 155 -1.32 -12.20 1.89
N THR A 156 -0.07 -12.36 1.46
CA THR A 156 0.30 -13.44 0.52
C THR A 156 0.63 -14.76 1.19
N THR A 157 0.90 -14.75 2.50
CA THR A 157 1.29 -15.95 3.24
C THR A 157 0.06 -16.81 3.56
N PRO A 158 0.05 -18.11 3.21
CA PRO A 158 -1.09 -19.00 3.45
C PRO A 158 -1.32 -19.34 4.93
N LEU A 159 -0.33 -19.09 5.79
CA LEU A 159 -0.38 -19.40 7.22
C LEU A 159 -1.39 -18.54 7.97
N VAL A 160 -2.12 -19.14 8.93
CA VAL A 160 -2.89 -18.39 9.92
C VAL A 160 -1.91 -17.80 10.94
N LEU A 161 -1.72 -16.48 10.89
CA LEU A 161 -0.75 -15.79 11.72
C LEU A 161 -1.30 -15.57 13.14
N PRO A 162 -0.54 -15.88 14.20
CA PRO A 162 -0.98 -15.66 15.57
C PRO A 162 -0.97 -14.17 15.92
N VAL A 163 -2.14 -13.58 16.17
CA VAL A 163 -2.30 -12.14 16.48
C VAL A 163 -1.63 -11.76 17.82
N HIS A 164 -1.71 -12.64 18.81
CA HIS A 164 -1.19 -12.45 20.17
C HIS A 164 0.32 -12.63 20.29
N LYS A 165 1.01 -13.16 19.25
CA LYS A 165 2.46 -13.38 19.27
C LYS A 165 3.11 -12.67 18.08
N PRO A 166 3.19 -11.32 18.07
CA PRO A 166 3.65 -10.55 16.92
C PRO A 166 5.10 -10.87 16.54
N VAL A 167 5.97 -11.14 17.53
CA VAL A 167 7.37 -11.52 17.26
C VAL A 167 7.47 -12.86 16.53
N LEU A 168 6.61 -13.82 16.89
CA LEU A 168 6.53 -15.10 16.19
C LEU A 168 6.00 -14.90 14.77
N ALA A 169 4.96 -14.09 14.59
CA ALA A 169 4.43 -13.75 13.27
C ALA A 169 5.50 -13.09 12.38
N LEU A 170 6.29 -12.16 12.91
CA LEU A 170 7.39 -11.54 12.17
C LEU A 170 8.48 -12.55 11.77
N ARG A 171 8.84 -13.48 12.65
CA ARG A 171 9.79 -14.56 12.33
C ARG A 171 9.27 -15.54 11.27
N LEU A 172 7.96 -15.68 11.14
CA LEU A 172 7.34 -16.47 10.06
C LEU A 172 7.33 -15.71 8.72
N LEU A 173 7.24 -14.38 8.76
CA LEU A 173 7.13 -13.53 7.57
C LEU A 173 8.48 -13.08 7.00
N PHE A 174 9.50 -12.94 7.83
CA PHE A 174 10.82 -12.44 7.46
C PHE A 174 11.90 -13.48 7.70
N THR A 175 12.90 -13.51 6.82
CA THR A 175 14.09 -14.34 7.05
C THR A 175 14.93 -13.76 8.19
N PRO A 176 15.73 -14.59 8.89
CA PRO A 176 16.63 -14.09 9.94
C PRO A 176 17.57 -12.98 9.47
N GLU A 177 17.96 -13.00 8.18
CA GLU A 177 18.80 -11.96 7.57
C GLU A 177 18.06 -10.63 7.43
N GLU A 178 16.79 -10.66 7.01
CA GLU A 178 15.95 -9.48 6.87
C GLU A 178 15.65 -8.84 8.23
N LEU A 179 15.48 -9.66 9.28
CA LEU A 179 15.29 -9.16 10.65
C LEU A 179 16.55 -8.52 11.23
N ARG A 180 17.74 -9.01 10.86
CA ARG A 180 19.02 -8.42 11.30
C ARG A 180 19.36 -7.13 10.55
N ALA A 181 18.97 -7.01 9.29
CA ALA A 181 19.28 -5.87 8.43
C ALA A 181 18.02 -5.37 7.69
N PRO A 182 17.05 -4.75 8.39
CA PRO A 182 15.77 -4.35 7.81
C PRO A 182 15.92 -3.27 6.72
N TRP A 183 16.99 -2.47 6.76
CA TRP A 183 17.27 -1.47 5.72
C TRP A 183 17.50 -2.09 4.33
N LYS A 184 17.89 -3.36 4.23
CA LYS A 184 18.07 -4.05 2.94
C LYS A 184 16.76 -4.29 2.20
N LEU A 185 15.62 -4.27 2.90
CA LEU A 185 14.28 -4.42 2.31
C LEU A 185 13.88 -3.21 1.45
N TYR A 186 14.50 -2.05 1.68
CA TYR A 186 14.20 -0.81 0.98
C TYR A 186 14.95 -0.75 -0.34
N THR A 187 14.53 -1.56 -1.31
CA THR A 187 15.10 -1.49 -2.65
C THR A 187 14.76 -0.14 -3.30
N PRO A 188 15.69 0.48 -4.04
CA PRO A 188 15.44 1.77 -4.67
C PRO A 188 14.25 1.72 -5.63
N ALA A 189 14.04 0.58 -6.30
CA ALA A 189 12.88 0.32 -7.13
C ALA A 189 11.57 0.33 -6.32
N LEU A 190 11.53 -0.28 -5.13
CA LEU A 190 10.35 -0.28 -4.27
C LEU A 190 10.03 1.13 -3.76
N ILE A 191 11.04 1.89 -3.34
CA ILE A 191 10.89 3.29 -2.93
C ILE A 191 10.29 4.11 -4.08
N ALA A 192 10.87 4.03 -5.27
CA ALA A 192 10.39 4.77 -6.44
C ALA A 192 8.95 4.40 -6.81
N THR A 193 8.63 3.10 -6.78
CA THR A 193 7.30 2.57 -7.12
C THR A 193 6.23 3.03 -6.12
N HIS A 194 6.57 3.15 -4.84
CA HIS A 194 5.65 3.65 -3.82
C HIS A 194 5.55 5.18 -3.80
N ALA A 195 6.66 5.88 -4.00
CA ALA A 195 6.70 7.34 -3.99
C ALA A 195 6.02 7.95 -5.22
N PHE A 196 6.07 7.30 -6.39
CA PHE A 196 5.58 7.88 -7.64
C PHE A 196 4.08 8.23 -7.61
N PRO A 197 3.14 7.35 -7.20
CA PRO A 197 1.73 7.74 -7.10
C PRO A 197 1.48 8.89 -6.12
N ILE A 198 2.23 8.95 -5.02
CA ILE A 198 2.13 10.02 -4.02
C ILE A 198 2.63 11.34 -4.61
N ALA A 199 3.79 11.32 -5.27
CA ALA A 199 4.33 12.49 -5.95
C ALA A 199 3.41 12.98 -7.08
N TRP A 200 2.86 12.06 -7.88
CA TRP A 200 1.91 12.35 -8.94
C TRP A 200 0.68 13.08 -8.42
N THR A 201 0.05 12.54 -7.36
CA THR A 201 -1.15 13.15 -6.77
C THR A 201 -0.87 14.53 -6.20
N ILE A 202 0.24 14.71 -5.47
CA ILE A 202 0.61 16.00 -4.89
C ILE A 202 0.91 17.04 -5.99
N GLU A 203 1.77 16.70 -6.95
CA GLU A 203 2.22 17.65 -7.97
C GLU A 203 1.11 18.01 -8.96
N VAL A 204 0.32 17.02 -9.40
CA VAL A 204 -0.74 17.27 -10.37
C VAL A 204 -1.88 18.05 -9.72
N LEU A 205 -2.37 17.66 -8.54
CA LEU A 205 -3.47 18.37 -7.89
C LEU A 205 -3.09 19.82 -7.55
N GLN A 206 -1.89 20.04 -7.02
CA GLN A 206 -1.46 21.39 -6.65
C GLN A 206 -1.18 22.28 -7.87
N ARG A 207 -0.65 21.72 -8.97
CA ARG A 207 -0.49 22.49 -10.22
C ARG A 207 -1.81 22.79 -10.88
N MET A 208 -2.76 21.85 -10.89
CA MET A 208 -4.11 22.10 -11.39
C MET A 208 -4.77 23.27 -10.66
N GLN A 209 -4.60 23.37 -9.33
CA GLN A 209 -5.12 24.48 -8.54
C GLN A 209 -4.40 25.81 -8.77
N LYS A 210 -3.09 25.81 -9.11
CA LYS A 210 -2.32 27.04 -9.37
C LYS A 210 -2.53 27.57 -10.80
N ILE A 211 -2.71 26.70 -11.78
CA ILE A 211 -2.83 27.07 -13.20
C ILE A 211 -4.24 27.56 -13.53
N LEU A 212 -5.26 27.00 -12.88
CA LEU A 212 -6.66 27.35 -13.10
C LEU A 212 -7.12 28.35 -12.03
N PRO A 213 -7.87 29.41 -12.39
CA PRO A 213 -8.44 30.34 -11.41
C PRO A 213 -9.32 29.59 -10.39
N PRO A 214 -9.48 30.12 -9.16
CA PRO A 214 -10.29 29.49 -8.11
C PRO A 214 -11.72 29.25 -8.60
N PHE A 215 -12.38 28.25 -8.01
CA PHE A 215 -13.77 27.92 -8.36
C PHE A 215 -14.67 29.04 -7.84
N ASP A 216 -15.01 29.97 -8.72
CA ASP A 216 -15.93 31.06 -8.48
C ASP A 216 -16.91 31.19 -9.66
N ASN A 217 -18.10 31.70 -9.39
CA ASN A 217 -19.17 31.87 -10.37
C ASN A 217 -18.80 32.83 -11.51
N SER A 218 -17.73 33.61 -11.33
CA SER A 218 -17.16 34.55 -12.30
C SER A 218 -16.40 33.89 -13.44
N HIS A 219 -15.94 32.64 -13.28
CA HIS A 219 -15.01 31.96 -14.19
C HIS A 219 -15.52 30.59 -14.64
N THR A 220 -16.80 30.53 -15.02
CA THR A 220 -17.45 29.28 -15.46
C THR A 220 -16.89 28.75 -16.77
N GLU A 221 -16.25 29.57 -17.60
CA GLU A 221 -15.62 29.13 -18.86
C GLU A 221 -14.49 28.10 -18.64
N TYR A 222 -13.81 28.11 -17.48
CA TYR A 222 -12.70 27.20 -17.20
C TYR A 222 -13.13 25.86 -16.59
N VAL A 223 -14.42 25.66 -16.32
CA VAL A 223 -14.94 24.42 -15.73
C VAL A 223 -14.66 23.24 -16.65
N TRP A 224 -14.88 23.39 -17.95
CA TRP A 224 -14.62 22.32 -18.92
C TRP A 224 -13.13 21.98 -19.01
N TRP A 225 -12.25 22.97 -18.95
CA TRP A 225 -10.80 22.73 -18.95
C TRP A 225 -10.34 21.98 -17.70
N ARG A 226 -10.91 22.29 -16.54
CA ARG A 226 -10.70 21.52 -15.29
C ARG A 226 -11.11 20.06 -15.44
N VAL A 227 -12.29 19.82 -16.01
CA VAL A 227 -12.81 18.46 -16.25
C VAL A 227 -11.92 17.70 -17.21
N VAL A 228 -11.52 18.31 -18.33
CA VAL A 228 -10.63 17.68 -19.32
C VAL A 228 -9.29 17.31 -18.69
N LEU A 229 -8.65 18.25 -17.99
CA LEU A 229 -7.37 17.98 -17.31
C LEU A 229 -7.50 16.90 -16.23
N ALA A 230 -8.62 16.87 -15.50
CA ALA A 230 -8.90 15.82 -14.52
C ALA A 230 -9.05 14.45 -15.20
N ILE A 231 -9.80 14.36 -16.30
CA ILE A 231 -9.98 13.12 -17.06
C ILE A 231 -8.63 12.62 -17.59
N VAL A 232 -7.82 13.50 -18.18
CA VAL A 232 -6.48 13.14 -18.68
C VAL A 232 -5.62 12.59 -17.55
N THR A 233 -5.58 13.30 -16.41
CA THR A 233 -4.80 12.89 -15.24
C THR A 233 -5.25 11.53 -14.70
N ILE A 234 -6.57 11.32 -14.57
CA ILE A 234 -7.15 10.06 -14.10
C ILE A 234 -6.84 8.93 -15.08
N THR A 235 -6.92 9.19 -16.38
CA THR A 235 -6.62 8.19 -17.42
C THR A 235 -5.17 7.75 -17.35
N VAL A 236 -4.24 8.70 -17.22
CA VAL A 236 -2.81 8.37 -17.04
C VAL A 236 -2.56 7.58 -15.76
N ALA A 237 -3.17 7.99 -14.64
CA ALA A 237 -3.07 7.26 -13.38
C ALA A 237 -3.62 5.84 -13.48
N LEU A 238 -4.74 5.64 -14.18
CA LEU A 238 -5.38 4.34 -14.38
C LEU A 238 -4.50 3.37 -15.19
N VAL A 239 -3.68 3.89 -16.11
CA VAL A 239 -2.75 3.05 -16.89
C VAL A 239 -1.47 2.77 -16.09
N VAL A 240 -0.89 3.78 -15.44
CA VAL A 240 0.44 3.68 -14.81
C VAL A 240 0.38 3.01 -13.44
N PHE A 241 -0.59 3.36 -12.59
CA PHE A 241 -0.60 2.91 -11.20
C PHE A 241 -0.76 1.40 -11.05
N PRO A 242 -1.62 0.70 -11.82
CA PRO A 242 -1.73 -0.75 -11.71
C PRO A 242 -0.42 -1.49 -12.02
N VAL A 243 0.36 -0.99 -12.99
CA VAL A 243 1.67 -1.57 -13.32
C VAL A 243 2.63 -1.41 -12.15
N LEU A 244 2.66 -0.22 -11.53
CA LEU A 244 3.46 0.02 -10.34
C LEU A 244 3.01 -0.84 -9.15
N GLU A 245 1.71 -1.04 -8.95
CA GLU A 245 1.22 -1.94 -7.89
C GLU A 245 1.66 -3.40 -8.10
N VAL A 246 1.75 -3.88 -9.34
CA VAL A 246 2.29 -5.22 -9.63
C VAL A 246 3.76 -5.32 -9.24
N VAL A 247 4.58 -4.34 -9.64
CA VAL A 247 6.00 -4.28 -9.28
C VAL A 247 6.18 -4.19 -7.77
N LYS A 248 5.40 -3.35 -7.10
CA LYS A 248 5.39 -3.17 -5.65
C LYS A 248 5.05 -4.46 -4.92
N ALA A 249 4.00 -5.17 -5.35
CA ALA A 249 3.58 -6.43 -4.77
C ALA A 249 4.71 -7.47 -4.84
N LYS A 250 5.35 -7.61 -6.01
CA LYS A 250 6.46 -8.55 -6.21
C LYS A 250 7.68 -8.23 -5.36
N LEU A 251 8.14 -6.98 -5.39
CA LEU A 251 9.32 -6.55 -4.62
C LEU A 251 9.10 -6.69 -3.11
N SER A 252 7.87 -6.49 -2.64
CA SER A 252 7.53 -6.64 -1.23
C SER A 252 7.52 -8.09 -0.75
N VAL A 253 7.16 -9.03 -1.64
CA VAL A 253 7.09 -10.47 -1.35
C VAL A 253 8.44 -11.15 -1.51
N GLN A 254 9.34 -10.60 -2.33
CA GLN A 254 10.68 -11.14 -2.53
C GLN A 254 11.44 -11.23 -1.19
N LYS A 255 11.98 -12.42 -0.91
CA LYS A 255 12.80 -12.68 0.28
C LYS A 255 14.28 -12.48 -0.06
N ILE A 256 14.99 -11.76 0.79
CA ILE A 256 16.44 -11.58 0.67
C ILE A 256 17.14 -12.85 1.15
N GLY A 257 18.11 -13.34 0.37
CA GLY A 257 18.92 -14.51 0.71
C GLY A 257 18.30 -15.86 0.32
N ALA A 258 17.13 -15.87 -0.31
CA ALA A 258 16.60 -17.06 -0.99
C ALA A 258 17.38 -17.28 -2.30
N THR A 259 18.62 -17.72 -2.19
CA THR A 259 19.28 -18.47 -3.26
C THR A 259 18.34 -19.60 -3.67
N HIS A 260 18.29 -19.94 -4.96
CA HIS A 260 17.65 -21.15 -5.47
C HIS A 260 18.37 -22.41 -4.95
N THR A 261 18.49 -22.55 -3.64
CA THR A 261 18.87 -23.80 -2.99
C THR A 261 17.60 -24.61 -2.95
N ALA A 262 17.47 -25.57 -3.87
CA ALA A 262 16.65 -26.73 -3.63
C ALA A 262 16.92 -27.18 -2.18
N LEU A 263 15.90 -27.17 -1.34
CA LEU A 263 16.05 -27.57 0.06
C LEU A 263 16.64 -28.98 0.10
N PRO A 264 17.68 -29.26 0.90
CA PRO A 264 18.10 -30.62 1.19
C PRO A 264 16.91 -31.38 1.78
N THR A 265 16.68 -32.58 1.27
CA THR A 265 15.52 -33.46 1.52
C THR A 265 15.14 -33.65 3.00
N GLU A 266 16.06 -33.40 3.94
CA GLU A 266 15.85 -33.63 5.38
C GLU A 266 14.98 -32.57 6.09
N GLU A 267 14.88 -31.32 5.60
CA GLU A 267 13.98 -30.32 6.23
C GLU A 267 12.51 -30.44 5.78
N ARG A 268 12.23 -31.33 4.81
CA ARG A 268 10.87 -31.60 4.32
C ARG A 268 10.01 -32.35 5.36
N GLU A 269 10.64 -33.05 6.30
CA GLU A 269 9.95 -33.87 7.31
C GLU A 269 9.52 -33.10 8.57
N THR A 270 10.08 -31.91 8.83
CA THR A 270 9.80 -31.13 10.06
C THR A 270 8.90 -29.91 9.85
N GLN A 271 8.54 -29.59 8.61
CA GLN A 271 7.44 -28.65 8.35
C GLN A 271 6.11 -29.33 8.68
N PRO A 272 5.18 -28.67 9.40
CA PRO A 272 3.84 -29.19 9.55
C PRO A 272 3.29 -29.43 8.15
N VAL A 273 2.96 -30.69 7.85
CA VAL A 273 2.48 -31.20 6.56
C VAL A 273 1.66 -30.12 5.87
N VAL A 274 2.29 -29.42 4.92
CA VAL A 274 1.55 -28.68 3.90
C VAL A 274 0.78 -29.77 3.21
N ALA A 275 -0.54 -29.81 3.43
CA ALA A 275 -1.41 -30.82 2.86
C ALA A 275 -1.13 -30.92 1.36
N GLU A 276 -0.41 -31.97 0.98
CA GLU A 276 -0.29 -32.44 -0.38
C GLU A 276 -1.69 -32.94 -0.73
N TYR A 277 -2.42 -32.13 -1.49
CA TYR A 277 -3.78 -32.49 -1.84
C TYR A 277 -3.76 -33.49 -2.99
N PRO A 278 -4.56 -34.57 -2.89
CA PRO A 278 -4.70 -35.55 -3.95
C PRO A 278 -5.21 -34.89 -5.24
N GLU A 279 -4.68 -35.35 -6.37
CA GLU A 279 -4.84 -34.83 -7.73
C GLU A 279 -6.27 -34.87 -8.30
N GLU A 280 -7.27 -35.25 -7.52
CA GLU A 280 -8.62 -35.43 -8.04
C GLU A 280 -9.52 -34.23 -7.77
N VAL A 281 -10.32 -33.94 -8.79
CA VAL A 281 -11.48 -33.05 -8.75
C VAL A 281 -11.21 -31.57 -9.06
N VAL A 282 -10.81 -31.31 -10.31
CA VAL A 282 -11.35 -30.20 -11.10
C VAL A 282 -11.75 -30.74 -12.47
N GLY A 283 -12.96 -31.32 -12.53
CA GLY A 283 -13.80 -31.24 -13.71
C GLY A 283 -14.58 -29.92 -13.69
#